data_AF-A0A1B6JBW4-F1
#
_entry.id   AF-A0A1B6JBW4-F1
#
_cell.length_a   1.000
_cell.length_b   1.000
_cell.length_c   1.000
_cell.angle_alpha   90.00
_cell.angle_beta   90.00
_cell.angle_gamma   90.00
#
_symmetry.space_group_name_H-M   'P 1'
#
loop_
_entity.id
_entity.type
_entity.pdbx_description
1 polymer ?
#
loop_
_entity_poly.entity_id
_entity_poly.type
_entity_poly.pdbx_seq_one_letter_code
_entity_poly.pdbx_strand_id
1 'polypeptide(L)'
;YIRVVLLTCLMYSATCLEGPHVCTIQQTYTVQVPVIEHEPYQVRDYTWCVNIPPRCSRYKVSFKVVRKNQTLEKTRPVEECCEGYTRSTRDRCIPVCSDDCVHGTCVAPDVCKCQKGFGGPTCSISCSSGLWGVACDKQCECEHNSTCDPYNGKCQCAPGYTGAKCEKQCDQNYYGQDCSEKCKCVNGTCHHVSGQCHCNPGYTGPLCDKSCPKGTHGDECR
;
A
#
# COMPACT_ATOMS: atom_id res chain seq x y z
N TYR A 1 52.24 15.98 -17.10
CA TYR A 1 51.54 15.62 -15.85
C TYR A 1 50.43 16.63 -15.58
N ILE A 2 49.27 16.44 -16.22
CA ILE A 2 48.08 17.27 -15.98
C ILE A 2 47.20 16.47 -15.02
N ARG A 3 47.10 16.92 -13.77
CA ARG A 3 46.19 16.32 -12.78
C ARG A 3 44.79 16.88 -13.05
N VAL A 4 43.95 16.06 -13.66
CA VAL A 4 42.51 16.29 -13.74
C VAL A 4 41.95 16.12 -12.33
N VAL A 5 41.59 17.23 -11.69
CA VAL A 5 40.86 17.22 -10.41
C VAL A 5 39.42 16.85 -10.73
N LEU A 6 39.09 15.58 -10.57
CA LEU A 6 37.72 15.08 -10.53
C LEU A 6 37.04 15.70 -9.30
N LEU A 7 36.29 16.78 -9.52
CA LEU A 7 35.28 17.28 -8.60
C LEU A 7 34.18 16.21 -8.50
N THR A 8 34.36 15.26 -7.59
CA THR A 8 33.27 14.40 -7.14
C THR A 8 32.32 15.28 -6.36
N CYS A 9 31.26 15.73 -7.04
CA CYS A 9 30.08 16.30 -6.42
C CYS A 9 29.58 15.29 -5.40
N LEU A 10 29.83 15.54 -4.11
CA LEU A 10 29.18 14.83 -3.03
C LEU A 10 27.71 15.20 -3.14
N MET A 11 26.96 14.39 -3.89
CA MET A 11 25.51 14.37 -3.88
C MET A 11 25.12 14.01 -2.44
N TYR A 12 24.99 15.02 -1.59
CA TYR A 12 24.11 14.93 -0.43
C TYR A 12 22.72 14.72 -1.05
N SER A 13 22.37 13.46 -1.27
CA SER A 13 20.99 13.06 -1.51
C SER A 13 20.22 13.52 -0.28
N ALA A 14 19.49 14.62 -0.41
CA ALA A 14 18.36 14.86 0.46
C ALA A 14 17.52 13.58 0.38
N THR A 15 17.44 12.82 1.46
CA THR A 15 16.64 11.61 1.55
C THR A 15 15.17 12.02 1.58
N CYS A 16 14.65 12.37 0.41
CA CYS A 16 13.24 12.63 0.20
C CYS A 16 12.49 11.32 0.46
N LEU A 17 11.34 11.41 1.12
CA LEU A 17 10.46 10.27 1.31
C LEU A 17 9.86 9.94 -0.07
N GLU A 18 10.40 8.93 -0.75
CA GLU A 18 9.91 8.50 -2.04
C GLU A 18 9.01 7.26 -1.88
N GLY A 19 7.70 7.41 -2.13
CA GLY A 19 6.77 6.28 -2.05
C GLY A 19 5.29 6.67 -1.91
N PRO A 20 4.38 5.69 -1.84
CA PRO A 20 2.98 5.92 -1.49
C PRO A 20 2.85 6.37 -0.03
N HIS A 21 1.79 7.12 0.29
CA HIS A 21 1.50 7.65 1.64
C HIS A 21 2.51 8.69 2.17
N VAL A 22 3.08 9.49 1.27
CA VAL A 22 3.86 10.70 1.58
C VAL A 22 2.97 11.91 1.34
N CYS A 23 2.83 12.74 2.37
CA CYS A 23 1.96 13.91 2.40
C CYS A 23 2.80 15.19 2.54
N THR A 24 2.38 16.27 1.88
CA THR A 24 3.02 17.58 2.02
C THR A 24 2.28 18.42 3.06
N ILE A 25 2.95 18.74 4.16
CA ILE A 25 2.41 19.59 5.23
C ILE A 25 3.03 20.99 5.21
N GLN A 26 2.30 22.00 5.68
CA GLN A 26 2.81 23.36 5.80
C GLN A 26 3.42 23.57 7.19
N GLN A 27 4.74 23.55 7.29
CA GLN A 27 5.44 23.80 8.54
C GLN A 27 5.71 25.29 8.73
N THR A 28 5.31 25.84 9.88
CA THR A 28 5.60 27.23 10.26
C THR A 28 7.03 27.35 10.82
N TYR A 29 7.75 28.39 10.42
CA TYR A 29 9.08 28.72 10.92
C TYR A 29 9.20 30.24 11.15
N THR A 30 9.96 30.62 12.17
CA THR A 30 10.16 32.02 12.55
C THR A 30 11.43 32.58 11.90
N VAL A 31 11.33 33.74 11.26
CA VAL A 31 12.47 34.47 10.69
C VAL A 31 12.59 35.84 11.32
N GLN A 32 13.80 36.22 11.73
CA GLN A 32 14.09 37.58 12.19
C GLN A 32 14.42 38.46 11.00
N VAL A 33 13.60 39.48 10.75
CA VAL A 33 13.85 40.47 9.69
C VAL A 33 14.09 41.86 10.30
N PRO A 34 15.08 42.61 9.78
CA PRO A 34 15.29 43.99 10.18
C PRO A 34 14.21 44.88 9.56
N VAL A 35 13.34 45.45 10.39
CA VAL A 35 12.30 46.40 9.99
C VAL A 35 12.76 47.82 10.34
N ILE A 36 12.44 48.74 9.45
CA ILE A 36 12.73 50.16 9.62
C ILE A 36 11.54 50.80 10.35
N GLU A 37 11.79 51.36 11.53
CA GLU A 37 10.80 52.09 12.32
C GLU A 37 11.25 53.53 12.53
N HIS A 38 10.29 54.46 12.49
CA HIS A 38 10.53 55.88 12.75
C HIS A 38 10.21 56.21 14.20
N GLU A 39 11.24 56.34 15.03
CA GLU A 39 11.05 56.74 16.42
C GLU A 39 11.12 58.27 16.55
N PRO A 40 10.12 58.92 17.19
CA PRO A 40 10.15 60.36 17.42
C PRO A 40 11.17 60.73 18.50
N TYR A 41 11.89 61.83 18.31
CA TYR A 41 12.77 62.45 19.30
C TYR A 41 12.63 63.97 19.28
N GLN A 42 12.84 64.63 20.42
CA GLN A 42 12.72 66.08 20.53
C GLN A 42 14.08 66.76 20.28
N VAL A 43 14.10 67.72 19.37
CA VAL A 43 15.26 68.59 19.14
C VAL A 43 14.92 70.03 19.51
N ARG A 44 15.89 70.74 20.09
CA ARG A 44 15.76 72.15 20.39
C ARG A 44 16.06 72.96 19.12
N ASP A 45 15.08 73.71 18.66
CA ASP A 45 15.19 74.64 17.53
C ASP A 45 15.05 76.09 18.03
N TYR A 46 15.56 77.04 17.26
CA TYR A 46 15.59 78.43 17.66
C TYR A 46 14.80 79.29 16.70
N THR A 47 13.82 79.99 17.24
CA THR A 47 12.95 80.89 16.48
C THR A 47 13.13 82.32 16.99
N TRP A 48 12.98 83.27 16.08
CA TRP A 48 13.04 84.68 16.42
C TRP A 48 11.90 85.06 17.38
N CYS A 49 12.21 85.88 18.39
CA CYS A 49 11.24 86.42 19.34
C CYS A 49 11.72 87.76 19.90
N VAL A 50 10.85 88.45 20.65
CA VAL A 50 11.06 89.84 21.10
C VAL A 50 11.98 89.95 22.34
N ASN A 51 12.25 88.85 23.04
CA ASN A 51 13.17 88.83 24.19
C ASN A 51 14.62 89.08 23.74
N ILE A 52 15.46 89.77 24.50
CA ILE A 52 16.88 90.03 24.14
C ILE A 52 17.77 88.98 24.84
N PRO A 53 18.61 88.21 24.12
CA PRO A 53 18.81 88.18 22.66
C PRO A 53 17.60 87.59 21.89
N PRO A 54 17.28 88.05 20.66
CA PRO A 54 16.03 87.78 19.91
C PRO A 54 15.92 86.35 19.37
N ARG A 55 16.05 85.37 20.28
CA ARG A 55 16.18 83.96 19.98
C ARG A 55 15.56 83.14 21.12
N CYS A 56 14.34 82.68 20.91
CA CYS A 56 13.65 81.79 21.84
C CYS A 56 13.86 80.35 21.40
N SER A 57 14.03 79.44 22.37
CA SER A 57 14.11 78.00 22.09
C SER A 57 12.73 77.37 22.11
N ARG A 58 12.41 76.55 21.10
CA ARG A 58 11.22 75.69 21.04
C ARG A 58 11.64 74.25 20.78
N TYR A 59 10.93 73.28 21.34
CA TYR A 59 11.12 71.87 20.98
C TYR A 59 10.35 71.51 19.71
N LYS A 60 11.02 70.84 18.79
CA LYS A 60 10.47 70.29 17.54
C LYS A 60 10.62 68.78 17.57
N VAL A 61 9.57 68.04 17.18
CA VAL A 61 9.65 66.59 17.01
C VAL A 61 10.35 66.31 15.68
N SER A 62 11.41 65.51 15.74
CA SER A 62 12.11 64.95 14.60
C SER A 62 12.01 63.42 14.68
N PHE A 63 12.22 62.71 13.59
CA PHE A 63 12.16 61.24 13.56
C PHE A 63 13.54 60.67 13.26
N LYS A 64 14.00 59.74 14.09
CA LYS A 64 15.22 58.98 13.81
C LYS A 64 14.80 57.64 13.22
N VAL A 65 15.54 57.20 12.21
CA VAL A 65 15.34 55.91 11.56
C VAL A 65 16.03 54.85 12.41
N VAL A 66 15.27 53.94 13.00
CA VAL A 66 15.80 52.87 13.85
C VAL A 66 15.53 51.53 13.18
N ARG A 67 16.55 50.69 13.10
CA ARG A 67 16.42 49.31 12.63
C ARG A 67 16.12 48.41 13.82
N LYS A 68 14.92 47.84 13.87
CA LYS A 68 14.54 46.83 14.88
C LYS A 68 14.41 45.46 14.23
N ASN A 69 14.75 44.41 14.97
CA ASN A 69 14.53 43.04 14.51
C ASN A 69 13.10 42.64 14.87
N GLN A 70 12.32 42.24 13.88
CA GLN A 70 10.96 41.72 14.05
C GLN A 70 10.94 40.25 13.68
N THR A 71 10.26 39.45 14.48
CA THR A 71 10.03 38.03 14.20
C THR A 71 8.79 37.88 13.33
N LEU A 72 8.96 37.29 12.15
CA LEU A 72 7.87 36.96 11.25
C LEU A 72 7.70 35.44 11.16
N GLU A 73 6.46 34.98 11.18
CA GLU A 73 6.10 33.60 10.91
C GLU A 73 5.96 33.40 9.40
N LYS A 74 6.66 32.40 8.87
CA LYS A 74 6.59 31.99 7.47
C LYS A 74 6.25 30.51 7.40
N THR A 75 5.65 30.07 6.29
CA THR A 75 5.34 28.66 6.03
C THR A 75 6.25 28.08 4.95
N ARG A 76 6.57 26.79 5.06
CA ARG A 76 7.28 26.03 4.03
C ARG A 76 6.64 24.64 3.88
N PRO A 77 6.48 24.12 2.65
CA PRO A 77 6.07 22.73 2.45
C PRO A 77 7.17 21.77 2.92
N VAL A 78 6.80 20.77 3.70
CA VAL A 78 7.67 19.67 4.15
C VAL A 78 6.98 18.34 3.89
N GLU A 79 7.75 17.34 3.45
CA GLU A 79 7.26 15.99 3.20
C GLU A 79 7.34 15.15 4.46
N GLU A 80 6.21 14.57 4.85
CA GLU A 80 6.09 13.67 6.00
C GLU A 80 5.18 12.49 5.66
N CYS A 81 5.23 11.42 6.45
CA CYS A 81 4.28 10.33 6.29
C CYS A 81 2.86 10.80 6.60
N CYS A 82 1.89 10.33 5.82
CA CYS A 82 0.49 10.63 6.07
C CYS A 82 0.02 10.08 7.43
N GLU A 83 -1.14 10.56 7.90
CA GLU A 83 -1.72 10.12 9.18
C GLU A 83 -1.86 8.60 9.27
N GLY A 84 -1.44 8.02 10.40
CA GLY A 84 -1.41 6.57 10.62
C GLY A 84 -0.22 5.84 10.01
N TYR A 85 0.75 6.55 9.43
CA TYR A 85 2.00 5.98 8.92
C TYR A 85 3.21 6.56 9.65
N THR A 86 4.26 5.74 9.82
CA THR A 86 5.53 6.16 10.44
C THR A 86 6.72 5.91 9.52
N ARG A 87 7.79 6.68 9.69
CA ARG A 87 9.02 6.57 8.88
C ARG A 87 9.82 5.35 9.32
N SER A 88 10.05 4.44 8.38
CA SER A 88 10.93 3.29 8.55
C SER A 88 12.41 3.65 8.35
N THR A 89 13.31 2.74 8.72
CA THR A 89 14.78 2.88 8.58
C THR A 89 15.26 3.01 7.13
N ARG A 90 14.40 2.72 6.15
CA ARG A 90 14.67 2.86 4.70
C ARG A 90 13.91 4.03 4.07
N ASP A 91 13.55 5.04 4.86
CA ASP A 91 12.81 6.23 4.38
C ASP A 91 11.48 5.91 3.68
N ARG A 92 10.80 4.86 4.15
CA ARG A 92 9.48 4.45 3.68
C ARG A 92 8.44 4.63 4.77
N CYS A 93 7.27 5.15 4.40
CA CYS A 93 6.12 5.20 5.28
C CYS A 93 5.50 3.81 5.45
N ILE A 94 5.50 3.30 6.68
CA ILE A 94 4.87 2.02 7.06
C ILE A 94 3.62 2.29 7.91
N PRO A 95 2.54 1.52 7.73
CA PRO A 95 1.32 1.71 8.51
C PRO A 95 1.55 1.38 9.99
N VAL A 96 0.84 2.09 10.85
CA VAL A 96 0.83 1.88 12.30
C VAL A 96 -0.47 1.19 12.69
N CYS A 97 -0.36 0.06 13.36
CA CYS A 97 -1.50 -0.63 13.97
C CYS A 97 -1.39 -0.48 15.49
N SER A 98 -2.48 -0.09 16.14
CA SER A 98 -2.56 0.11 17.60
C SER A 98 -2.33 -1.18 18.36
N ASP A 99 -2.91 -2.27 17.84
CA ASP A 99 -2.71 -3.63 18.31
C ASP A 99 -1.84 -4.42 17.31
N ASP A 100 -1.06 -5.38 17.82
CA ASP A 100 -0.21 -6.20 16.97
C ASP A 100 -1.02 -7.23 16.17
N CYS A 101 -0.66 -7.39 14.90
CA CYS A 101 -1.28 -8.37 14.00
C CYS A 101 -0.65 -9.76 14.24
N VAL A 102 -1.07 -10.47 15.30
CA VAL A 102 -0.44 -11.72 15.80
C VAL A 102 -0.10 -12.72 14.70
N HIS A 103 -1.09 -13.09 13.88
CA HIS A 103 -0.90 -13.96 12.71
C HIS A 103 -1.19 -13.20 11.42
N GLY A 104 -0.56 -12.04 11.25
CA GLY A 104 -0.81 -11.19 10.10
C GLY A 104 0.26 -10.14 9.86
N THR A 105 -0.07 -9.20 8.98
CA THR A 105 0.75 -8.05 8.65
C THR A 105 -0.11 -6.80 8.62
N CYS A 106 0.36 -5.70 9.23
CA CYS A 106 -0.29 -4.41 9.15
C CYS A 106 -0.19 -3.87 7.71
N VAL A 107 -1.33 -3.69 7.04
CA VAL A 107 -1.39 -3.25 5.63
C VAL A 107 -1.90 -1.82 5.46
N ALA A 108 -2.62 -1.30 6.44
CA ALA A 108 -3.06 0.08 6.55
C ALA A 108 -3.23 0.43 8.04
N PRO A 109 -3.43 1.71 8.41
CA PRO A 109 -3.62 2.10 9.81
C PRO A 109 -4.75 1.30 10.45
N ASP A 110 -4.43 0.59 11.54
CA ASP A 110 -5.34 -0.33 12.25
C ASP A 110 -6.01 -1.42 11.39
N VAL A 111 -5.43 -1.77 10.24
CA VAL A 111 -5.94 -2.84 9.36
C VAL A 111 -4.89 -3.94 9.21
N CYS A 112 -5.21 -5.11 9.78
CA CYS A 112 -4.41 -6.31 9.65
C CYS A 112 -4.86 -7.17 8.46
N LYS A 113 -3.89 -7.65 7.68
CA LYS A 113 -4.08 -8.75 6.73
C LYS A 113 -3.68 -10.06 7.41
N CYS A 114 -4.63 -10.96 7.62
CA CYS A 114 -4.40 -12.21 8.32
C CYS A 114 -3.83 -13.31 7.42
N GLN A 115 -3.09 -14.22 8.05
CA GLN A 115 -2.67 -15.49 7.45
C GLN A 115 -3.86 -16.46 7.34
N LYS A 116 -3.74 -17.47 6.47
CA LYS A 116 -4.77 -18.49 6.29
C LYS A 116 -5.06 -19.20 7.61
N GLY A 117 -6.34 -19.39 7.93
CA GLY A 117 -6.74 -20.02 9.20
C GLY A 117 -7.03 -19.03 10.34
N PHE A 118 -6.72 -17.75 10.16
CA PHE A 118 -6.87 -16.74 11.20
C PHE A 118 -7.80 -15.60 10.79
N GLY A 119 -8.61 -15.17 11.74
CA GLY A 119 -9.50 -14.02 11.66
C GLY A 119 -9.33 -13.13 12.89
N GLY A 120 -10.13 -12.08 12.97
CA GLY A 120 -10.05 -11.05 14.01
C GLY A 120 -9.50 -9.74 13.46
N PRO A 121 -9.78 -8.60 14.13
CA PRO A 121 -9.12 -7.34 13.83
C PRO A 121 -7.60 -7.42 14.02
N THR A 122 -7.12 -8.30 14.91
CA THR A 122 -5.71 -8.54 15.24
C THR A 122 -5.18 -9.88 14.75
N CYS A 123 -5.94 -10.62 13.94
CA CYS A 123 -5.58 -11.98 13.49
C CYS A 123 -5.28 -12.97 14.63
N SER A 124 -5.94 -12.80 15.78
CA SER A 124 -5.78 -13.61 16.98
C SER A 124 -6.73 -14.80 17.05
N ILE A 125 -7.79 -14.81 16.24
CA ILE A 125 -8.84 -15.83 16.26
C ILE A 125 -8.46 -16.94 15.28
N SER A 126 -8.38 -18.19 15.72
CA SER A 126 -8.25 -19.33 14.82
C SER A 126 -9.63 -19.75 14.32
N CYS A 127 -9.87 -19.67 13.01
CA CYS A 127 -11.14 -20.07 12.41
C CYS A 127 -11.17 -21.59 12.19
N SER A 128 -12.27 -22.24 12.59
CA SER A 128 -12.53 -23.64 12.25
C SER A 128 -12.83 -23.81 10.76
N SER A 129 -12.54 -24.99 10.21
CA SER A 129 -12.84 -25.32 8.81
C SER A 129 -14.33 -25.14 8.51
N GLY A 130 -14.66 -24.35 7.48
CA GLY A 130 -16.05 -24.04 7.13
C GLY A 130 -16.54 -22.67 7.60
N LEU A 131 -15.69 -21.87 8.25
CA LEU A 131 -16.00 -20.50 8.68
C LEU A 131 -14.99 -19.48 8.12
N TRP A 132 -15.46 -18.27 7.86
CA TRP A 132 -14.66 -17.15 7.37
C TRP A 132 -15.12 -15.80 7.92
N GLY A 133 -14.33 -14.76 7.65
CA GLY A 133 -14.60 -13.38 8.00
C GLY A 133 -13.80 -12.90 9.21
N VAL A 134 -13.92 -11.61 9.50
CA VAL A 134 -13.19 -10.95 10.60
C VAL A 134 -13.51 -11.53 11.97
N ALA A 135 -14.63 -12.23 12.16
CA ALA A 135 -14.98 -12.89 13.42
C ALA A 135 -15.12 -14.41 13.29
N CYS A 136 -14.74 -14.99 12.14
CA CYS A 136 -15.00 -16.40 11.80
C CYS A 136 -16.49 -16.77 11.97
N ASP A 137 -17.41 -15.85 11.73
CA ASP A 137 -18.85 -15.99 11.98
C ASP A 137 -19.63 -16.36 10.71
N LYS A 138 -19.01 -16.23 9.54
CA LYS A 138 -19.66 -16.50 8.26
C LYS A 138 -19.39 -17.93 7.82
N GLN A 139 -20.43 -18.65 7.42
CA GLN A 139 -20.30 -19.99 6.88
C GLN A 139 -19.68 -19.95 5.47
N CYS A 140 -18.76 -20.87 5.17
CA CYS A 140 -18.34 -21.13 3.80
C CYS A 140 -19.52 -21.67 2.99
N GLU A 141 -19.78 -21.07 1.82
CA GLU A 141 -20.84 -21.51 0.90
C GLU A 141 -20.30 -22.32 -0.27
N CYS A 142 -19.25 -23.12 -0.04
CA CYS A 142 -18.59 -23.89 -1.09
C CYS A 142 -19.23 -25.28 -1.25
N GLU A 143 -19.45 -25.70 -2.50
CA GLU A 143 -20.02 -27.00 -2.83
C GLU A 143 -18.95 -28.10 -2.92
N HIS A 144 -19.39 -29.35 -3.03
CA HIS A 144 -18.55 -30.53 -3.27
C HIS A 144 -17.44 -30.76 -2.22
N ASN A 145 -17.75 -30.52 -0.93
CA ASN A 145 -16.80 -30.63 0.19
C ASN A 145 -15.55 -29.76 0.05
N SER A 146 -15.68 -28.63 -0.64
CA SER A 146 -14.60 -27.67 -0.82
C SER A 146 -14.43 -26.80 0.43
N THR A 147 -13.20 -26.39 0.71
CA THR A 147 -12.88 -25.47 1.83
C THR A 147 -12.94 -24.02 1.37
N CYS A 148 -13.07 -23.05 2.28
CA CYS A 148 -12.91 -21.63 1.94
C CYS A 148 -11.78 -20.96 2.72
N ASP A 149 -11.24 -19.91 2.14
CA ASP A 149 -10.23 -19.06 2.76
C ASP A 149 -10.86 -18.33 3.96
N PRO A 150 -10.33 -18.49 5.18
CA PRO A 150 -10.95 -17.93 6.38
C PRO A 150 -10.96 -16.40 6.42
N TYR A 151 -10.12 -15.72 5.65
CA TYR A 151 -10.05 -14.26 5.64
C TYR A 151 -11.13 -13.64 4.74
N ASN A 152 -11.27 -14.12 3.50
CA ASN A 152 -12.14 -13.52 2.49
C ASN A 152 -13.31 -14.40 2.03
N GLY A 153 -13.41 -15.65 2.50
CA GLY A 153 -14.47 -16.58 2.14
C GLY A 153 -14.34 -17.19 0.75
N LYS A 154 -13.24 -16.96 0.03
CA LYS A 154 -13.04 -17.52 -1.31
C LYS A 154 -12.92 -19.03 -1.24
N CYS A 155 -13.71 -19.74 -2.03
CA CYS A 155 -13.64 -21.18 -2.09
C CYS A 155 -12.33 -21.67 -2.74
N GLN A 156 -11.75 -22.69 -2.11
CA GLN A 156 -10.68 -23.52 -2.64
C GLN A 156 -11.31 -24.85 -3.04
N CYS A 157 -11.52 -25.03 -4.34
CA CYS A 157 -12.28 -26.16 -4.86
C CYS A 157 -11.55 -27.48 -4.72
N ALA A 158 -12.29 -28.56 -4.50
CA ALA A 158 -11.77 -29.90 -4.65
C ALA A 158 -11.31 -30.14 -6.10
N PRO A 159 -10.31 -31.01 -6.35
CA PRO A 159 -9.89 -31.33 -7.70
C PRO A 159 -11.06 -31.81 -8.56
N GLY A 160 -11.12 -31.34 -9.80
CA GLY A 160 -12.22 -31.64 -10.73
C GLY A 160 -13.41 -30.69 -10.67
N TYR A 161 -13.34 -29.64 -9.83
CA TYR A 161 -14.35 -28.59 -9.73
C TYR A 161 -13.75 -27.18 -9.84
N THR A 162 -14.57 -26.24 -10.27
CA THR A 162 -14.23 -24.83 -10.48
C THR A 162 -15.47 -23.95 -10.29
N GLY A 163 -15.32 -22.64 -10.43
CA GLY A 163 -16.36 -21.66 -10.15
C GLY A 163 -16.14 -20.92 -8.83
N ALA A 164 -17.00 -19.94 -8.55
CA ALA A 164 -16.84 -19.10 -7.36
C ALA A 164 -17.17 -19.86 -6.06
N LYS A 165 -18.11 -20.82 -6.15
CA LYS A 165 -18.56 -21.69 -5.06
C LYS A 165 -18.21 -23.16 -5.31
N CYS A 166 -17.35 -23.44 -6.29
CA CYS A 166 -17.01 -24.81 -6.71
C CYS A 166 -18.22 -25.61 -7.22
N GLU A 167 -19.18 -24.91 -7.80
CA GLU A 167 -20.44 -25.46 -8.30
C GLU A 167 -20.29 -26.12 -9.68
N LYS A 168 -19.21 -25.81 -10.42
CA LYS A 168 -18.99 -26.30 -11.78
C LYS A 168 -18.00 -27.45 -11.77
N GLN A 169 -18.33 -28.54 -12.43
CA GLN A 169 -17.36 -29.58 -12.77
C GLN A 169 -16.39 -29.05 -13.84
N CYS A 170 -15.15 -29.56 -13.88
CA CYS A 170 -14.23 -29.24 -14.98
C CYS A 170 -14.82 -29.61 -16.34
N ASP A 171 -14.54 -28.76 -17.33
CA ASP A 171 -14.86 -29.03 -18.73
C ASP A 171 -14.21 -30.36 -19.18
N GLN A 172 -14.81 -31.00 -20.18
CA GLN A 172 -14.48 -32.36 -20.63
C GLN A 172 -13.01 -32.60 -21.05
N ASN A 173 -12.25 -31.53 -21.23
CA ASN A 173 -10.84 -31.55 -21.65
C ASN A 173 -9.89 -31.12 -20.53
N TYR A 174 -10.37 -30.90 -19.32
CA TYR A 174 -9.59 -30.42 -18.19
C TYR A 174 -9.85 -31.24 -16.93
N TYR A 175 -8.85 -31.31 -16.06
CA TYR A 175 -8.93 -32.05 -14.81
C TYR A 175 -8.02 -31.44 -13.72
N GLY A 176 -8.09 -32.03 -12.52
CA GLY A 176 -7.21 -31.68 -11.41
C GLY A 176 -7.61 -30.41 -10.66
N GLN A 177 -6.67 -29.84 -9.91
CA GLN A 177 -6.92 -28.64 -9.10
C GLN A 177 -7.22 -27.44 -9.99
N ASP A 178 -8.32 -26.73 -9.71
CA ASP A 178 -8.80 -25.57 -10.46
C ASP A 178 -8.98 -25.82 -11.97
N CYS A 179 -9.11 -27.09 -12.40
CA CYS A 179 -9.18 -27.51 -13.80
C CYS A 179 -7.98 -27.05 -14.65
N SER A 180 -6.79 -26.95 -14.04
CA SER A 180 -5.61 -26.40 -14.70
C SER A 180 -4.93 -27.39 -15.66
N GLU A 181 -5.18 -28.70 -15.51
CA GLU A 181 -4.53 -29.73 -16.30
C GLU A 181 -5.35 -30.11 -17.53
N LYS A 182 -4.74 -30.12 -18.71
CA LYS A 182 -5.40 -30.50 -19.96
C LYS A 182 -5.34 -32.01 -20.18
N CYS A 183 -6.46 -32.61 -20.53
CA CYS A 183 -6.58 -34.02 -20.85
C CYS A 183 -5.82 -34.37 -22.13
N LYS A 184 -5.16 -35.53 -22.11
CA LYS A 184 -4.31 -36.05 -23.20
C LYS A 184 -4.94 -37.22 -23.97
N CYS A 185 -6.20 -37.54 -23.68
CA CYS A 185 -6.93 -38.62 -24.32
C CYS A 185 -7.16 -38.28 -25.80
N VAL A 186 -6.91 -39.23 -26.70
CA VAL A 186 -7.04 -39.03 -28.16
C VAL A 186 -8.46 -39.38 -28.61
N ASN A 187 -8.92 -40.60 -28.35
CA ASN A 187 -10.25 -41.10 -28.72
C ASN A 187 -11.05 -41.48 -27.48
N GLY A 188 -11.28 -40.53 -26.58
CA GLY A 188 -12.00 -40.77 -25.34
C GLY A 188 -12.24 -39.51 -24.53
N THR A 189 -12.97 -39.66 -23.43
CA THR A 189 -13.18 -38.60 -22.44
C THR A 189 -12.23 -38.80 -21.27
N CYS A 190 -11.96 -37.76 -20.48
CA CYS A 190 -11.16 -37.87 -19.28
C CYS A 190 -12.00 -37.68 -18.01
N HIS A 191 -11.58 -38.34 -16.94
CA HIS A 191 -12.14 -38.14 -15.62
C HIS A 191 -11.72 -36.77 -15.07
N HIS A 192 -12.69 -35.92 -14.73
CA HIS A 192 -12.46 -34.54 -14.29
C HIS A 192 -11.55 -34.41 -13.04
N VAL A 193 -11.51 -35.41 -12.16
CA VAL A 193 -10.62 -35.38 -10.98
C VAL A 193 -9.19 -35.85 -11.30
N SER A 194 -9.04 -37.05 -11.87
CA SER A 194 -7.75 -37.75 -12.01
C SER A 194 -7.11 -37.62 -13.39
N GLY A 195 -7.86 -37.21 -14.41
CA GLY A 195 -7.41 -37.17 -15.80
C GLY A 195 -7.37 -38.53 -16.49
N GLN A 196 -7.84 -39.60 -15.84
CA GLN A 196 -7.88 -40.94 -16.42
C GLN A 196 -8.77 -40.97 -17.66
N CYS A 197 -8.28 -41.56 -18.75
CA CYS A 197 -9.04 -41.67 -20.00
C CYS A 197 -10.05 -42.83 -19.95
N HIS A 198 -11.25 -42.54 -20.41
CA HIS A 198 -12.27 -43.51 -20.76
C HIS A 198 -12.38 -43.57 -22.28
N CYS A 199 -11.97 -44.68 -22.89
CA CYS A 199 -11.85 -44.81 -24.33
C CYS A 199 -13.20 -45.08 -24.99
N ASN A 200 -13.39 -44.45 -26.16
CA ASN A 200 -14.55 -44.74 -27.01
C ASN A 200 -14.46 -46.20 -27.53
N PRO A 201 -15.61 -46.83 -27.85
CA PRO A 201 -15.64 -48.17 -28.40
C PRO A 201 -14.70 -48.33 -29.60
N GLY A 202 -13.91 -49.40 -29.60
CA GLY A 202 -12.92 -49.66 -30.66
C GLY A 202 -11.52 -49.07 -30.40
N TYR A 203 -11.31 -48.37 -29.28
CA TYR A 203 -10.01 -47.85 -28.86
C TYR A 203 -9.61 -48.36 -27.46
N THR A 204 -8.31 -48.45 -27.21
CA THR A 204 -7.72 -48.94 -25.96
C THR A 204 -6.40 -48.24 -25.65
N GLY A 205 -5.83 -48.53 -24.49
CA GLY A 205 -4.61 -47.93 -23.96
C GLY A 205 -4.89 -46.73 -23.04
N PRO A 206 -3.87 -46.27 -22.29
CA PRO A 206 -4.03 -45.24 -21.26
C PRO A 206 -4.41 -43.85 -21.82
N LEU A 207 -4.14 -43.60 -23.11
CA LEU A 207 -4.51 -42.36 -23.80
C LEU A 207 -5.52 -42.58 -24.94
N CYS A 208 -6.06 -43.79 -25.10
CA CYS A 208 -6.99 -44.15 -26.17
C CYS A 208 -6.42 -43.89 -27.58
N ASP A 209 -5.11 -44.10 -27.73
CA ASP A 209 -4.34 -43.91 -28.95
C ASP A 209 -4.26 -45.17 -29.83
N LYS A 210 -4.66 -46.34 -29.28
CA LYS A 210 -4.57 -47.63 -29.96
C LYS A 210 -5.96 -48.12 -30.36
N SER A 211 -6.10 -48.67 -31.56
CA SER A 211 -7.31 -49.38 -31.97
C SER A 211 -7.37 -50.78 -31.35
N CYS A 212 -8.59 -51.29 -31.16
CA CYS A 212 -8.81 -52.65 -30.68
C CYS A 212 -8.17 -53.70 -31.61
N PRO A 213 -7.62 -54.80 -31.07
CA PRO A 213 -7.16 -55.93 -31.84
C PRO A 213 -8.24 -56.51 -32.76
N LYS A 214 -7.84 -57.07 -33.90
CA LYS A 214 -8.78 -57.69 -34.85
C LYS A 214 -9.59 -58.79 -34.15
N GLY A 215 -10.91 -58.70 -34.25
CA GLY A 215 -11.85 -59.64 -33.63
C GLY A 215 -12.42 -59.19 -32.28
N THR A 216 -11.99 -58.05 -31.76
CA THR A 216 -12.54 -57.44 -30.52
C THR A 216 -13.19 -56.09 -30.84
N HIS A 217 -14.24 -55.72 -30.10
CA HIS A 217 -14.98 -54.48 -30.28
C HIS A 217 -15.57 -54.01 -28.93
N GLY A 218 -16.33 -52.93 -28.90
CA GLY A 218 -16.94 -52.44 -27.66
C GLY A 218 -15.97 -51.76 -26.69
N ASP A 219 -16.45 -51.53 -25.46
CA ASP A 219 -15.67 -50.89 -24.39
C ASP A 219 -14.55 -51.82 -23.90
N GLU A 220 -13.35 -51.27 -23.74
CA GLU A 220 -12.14 -52.03 -23.41
C GLU A 220 -11.81 -53.20 -24.36
N CYS A 221 -12.39 -53.22 -25.57
CA CYS A 221 -12.20 -54.28 -26.57
C CYS A 221 -12.65 -55.67 -26.08
N ARG A 222 -13.84 -55.77 -25.48
CA ARG A 222 -14.43 -57.04 -24.99
C ARG A 222 -15.54 -57.58 -25.89
#